data_AF-A0A517WMD8-F1
#
_entry.id   AF-A0A517WMD8-F1
#
_cell.length_a   1.000
_cell.length_b   1.000
_cell.length_c   1.000
_cell.angle_alpha   90.00
_cell.angle_beta   90.00
_cell.angle_gamma   90.00
#
_symmetry.space_group_name_H-M   'P 1'
#
loop_
_entity.id
_entity.type
_entity.pdbx_description
1 polymer ?
#
loop_
_entity_poly.entity_id
_entity_poly.type
_entity_poly.pdbx_seq_one_letter_code
_entity_poly.pdbx_strand_id
1 'polypeptide(L)'
;MQQRPVLLNQIQRNKVETVCHEHAEIREWFIHAISVRSNHVHIAVTADSEPKIVRDQFKANATRVLRQDPDPVSNQKIWSRGGDTEVIDGGEESLERVVLYITEAQDRKDRDRFQ
;
A
#
# COMPACT_ATOMS: atom_id res chain seq x y z
N MET A 1 9.34 20.42 -12.95
CA MET A 1 9.04 19.32 -13.89
C MET A 1 8.21 18.28 -13.15
N GLN A 2 7.02 17.92 -13.66
CA GLN A 2 6.26 16.79 -13.11
C GLN A 2 6.93 15.49 -13.58
N GLN A 3 7.33 14.63 -12.64
CA GLN A 3 7.83 13.29 -12.97
C GLN A 3 6.65 12.41 -13.40
N ARG A 4 6.88 11.52 -14.37
CA ARG A 4 5.86 10.54 -14.77
C ARG A 4 5.53 9.63 -13.57
N PRO A 5 4.26 9.19 -13.43
CA PRO A 5 3.88 8.24 -12.39
C PRO A 5 4.77 6.99 -12.45
N VAL A 6 5.15 6.47 -11.29
CA VAL A 6 5.81 5.18 -11.20
C VAL A 6 4.79 4.10 -11.53
N LEU A 7 5.18 3.17 -12.42
CA LEU A 7 4.41 1.96 -12.72
C LEU A 7 5.24 0.75 -12.31
N LEU A 8 4.73 -0.02 -11.37
CA LEU A 8 5.33 -1.23 -10.86
C LEU A 8 4.99 -2.42 -11.77
N ASN A 9 6.01 -3.16 -12.18
CA ASN A 9 5.81 -4.45 -12.84
C ASN A 9 5.39 -5.53 -11.81
N GLN A 10 5.00 -6.73 -12.28
CA GLN A 10 4.53 -7.79 -11.37
C GLN A 10 5.58 -8.21 -10.33
N ILE A 11 6.86 -8.27 -10.69
CA ILE A 11 7.94 -8.67 -9.78
C ILE A 11 8.11 -7.64 -8.67
N GLN A 12 8.15 -6.36 -9.04
CA GLN A 12 8.23 -5.24 -8.11
C GLN A 12 7.02 -5.20 -7.17
N ARG A 13 5.82 -5.46 -7.68
CA ARG A 13 4.60 -5.53 -6.86
C ARG A 13 4.69 -6.62 -5.80
N ASN A 14 5.09 -7.83 -6.19
CA ASN A 14 5.28 -8.95 -5.27
C ASN A 14 6.31 -8.60 -4.19
N LYS A 15 7.45 -7.99 -4.56
CA LYS A 15 8.47 -7.57 -3.58
C LYS A 15 7.96 -6.52 -2.58
N VAL A 16 7.15 -5.58 -3.04
CA VAL A 16 6.52 -4.58 -2.17
C VAL A 16 5.55 -5.26 -1.19
N GLU A 17 4.74 -6.21 -1.66
CA GLU A 17 3.83 -6.96 -0.80
C GLU A 17 4.57 -7.78 0.25
N THR A 18 5.59 -8.54 -0.17
CA THR A 18 6.44 -9.34 0.71
C THR A 18 7.10 -8.48 1.79
N VAL A 19 7.73 -7.36 1.43
CA VAL A 19 8.43 -6.52 2.41
C VAL A 19 7.48 -5.83 3.39
N CYS A 20 6.23 -5.56 2.98
CA CYS A 20 5.21 -5.05 3.88
C CYS A 20 4.82 -6.11 4.92
N HIS A 21 4.64 -7.36 4.51
CA HIS A 21 4.38 -8.47 5.45
C HIS A 21 5.55 -8.70 6.40
N GLU A 22 6.79 -8.76 5.91
CA GLU A 22 7.99 -8.91 6.74
C GLU A 22 8.11 -7.77 7.76
N HIS A 23 7.87 -6.53 7.32
CA HIS A 23 7.95 -5.37 8.22
C HIS A 23 6.85 -5.39 9.29
N ALA A 24 5.63 -5.79 8.91
CA ALA A 24 4.54 -5.94 9.86
C ALA A 24 4.84 -7.03 10.90
N GLU A 25 5.39 -8.17 10.49
CA GLU A 25 5.81 -9.25 11.38
C GLU A 25 6.85 -8.78 12.41
N ILE A 26 7.90 -8.06 11.96
CA ILE A 26 8.94 -7.50 12.83
C ILE A 26 8.36 -6.50 13.86
N ARG A 27 7.27 -5.82 13.50
CA ARG A 27 6.59 -4.83 14.34
C ARG A 27 5.45 -5.41 15.17
N GLU A 28 5.18 -6.70 15.05
CA GLU A 28 3.99 -7.34 15.65
C GLU A 28 2.67 -6.66 15.20
N TRP A 29 2.65 -6.10 14.00
CA TRP A 29 1.46 -5.55 13.37
C TRP A 29 0.71 -6.63 12.59
N PHE A 30 -0.61 -6.54 12.57
CA PHE A 30 -1.45 -7.49 11.87
C PHE A 30 -2.02 -6.88 10.59
N ILE A 31 -1.58 -7.37 9.43
CA ILE A 31 -2.15 -6.97 8.14
C ILE A 31 -3.42 -7.79 7.88
N HIS A 32 -4.56 -7.12 7.85
CA HIS A 32 -5.86 -7.73 7.51
C HIS A 32 -6.01 -7.91 6.00
N ALA A 33 -5.50 -6.95 5.22
CA ALA A 33 -5.50 -7.00 3.77
C ALA A 33 -4.39 -6.11 3.20
N ILE A 34 -3.79 -6.55 2.09
CA ILE A 34 -2.87 -5.75 1.29
C ILE A 34 -3.17 -5.98 -0.19
N SER A 35 -3.02 -4.91 -0.97
CA SER A 35 -3.24 -4.95 -2.41
C SER A 35 -2.27 -3.98 -3.08
N VAL A 36 -1.24 -4.54 -3.72
CA VAL A 36 -0.23 -3.77 -4.46
C VAL A 36 -0.63 -3.70 -5.93
N ARG A 37 -1.09 -2.52 -6.37
CA ARG A 37 -1.42 -2.25 -7.77
C ARG A 37 -0.23 -1.69 -8.52
N SER A 38 -0.38 -1.49 -9.83
CA SER A 38 0.71 -0.98 -10.68
C SER A 38 1.10 0.46 -10.33
N ASN A 39 0.18 1.29 -9.82
CA ASN A 39 0.43 2.70 -9.53
C ASN A 39 0.07 3.14 -8.10
N HIS A 40 -0.47 2.25 -7.27
CA HIS A 40 -0.86 2.56 -5.89
C HIS A 40 -0.88 1.28 -5.02
N VAL A 41 -0.98 1.45 -3.69
CA VAL A 41 -1.00 0.36 -2.72
C VAL A 41 -2.07 0.63 -1.66
N HIS A 42 -2.88 -0.37 -1.34
CA HIS A 42 -3.81 -0.36 -0.21
C HIS A 42 -3.40 -1.35 0.86
N ILE A 43 -3.49 -0.95 2.13
CA ILE A 43 -3.19 -1.80 3.29
C ILE A 43 -4.22 -1.50 4.39
N ALA A 44 -4.88 -2.52 4.91
CA ALA A 44 -5.59 -2.49 6.17
C ALA A 44 -4.77 -3.23 7.23
N VAL A 45 -4.47 -2.56 8.33
CA VAL A 45 -3.51 -3.04 9.33
C VAL A 45 -3.94 -2.62 10.73
N THR A 46 -3.83 -3.53 11.69
CA THR A 46 -3.82 -3.20 13.12
C THR A 46 -2.38 -2.99 13.55
N ALA A 47 -2.11 -1.82 14.14
CA ALA A 47 -0.79 -1.41 14.58
C ALA A 47 -0.88 -0.64 15.90
N ASP A 48 0.18 -0.67 16.69
CA ASP A 48 0.35 0.06 17.95
C ASP A 48 0.90 1.49 17.76
N SER A 49 0.96 1.96 16.51
CA SER A 49 1.62 3.19 16.10
C SER A 49 0.67 4.12 15.33
N GLU A 50 0.94 5.43 15.36
CA GLU A 50 0.10 6.40 14.66
C GLU A 50 0.03 6.14 13.13
N PRO A 51 -1.11 6.40 12.46
CA PRO A 51 -1.30 6.10 11.04
C PRO A 51 -0.21 6.67 10.11
N LYS A 52 0.26 7.89 10.43
CA LYS A 52 1.35 8.55 9.70
C LYS A 52 2.65 7.75 9.77
N ILE A 53 2.99 7.24 10.96
CA ILE A 53 4.21 6.44 11.20
C ILE A 53 4.11 5.11 10.47
N VAL A 54 2.96 4.42 10.58
CA VAL A 54 2.69 3.15 9.89
C VAL A 54 2.88 3.30 8.38
N ARG A 55 2.22 4.30 7.77
CA ARG A 55 2.34 4.60 6.34
C ARG A 55 3.77 4.89 5.92
N ASP A 56 4.46 5.76 6.65
CA ASP A 56 5.80 6.21 6.27
C ASP A 56 6.81 5.06 6.37
N GLN A 57 6.65 4.14 7.34
CA GLN A 57 7.49 2.95 7.46
C GLN A 57 7.24 1.94 6.34
N PHE A 58 5.99 1.68 5.93
CA PHE A 58 5.72 0.84 4.76
C PHE A 58 6.31 1.45 3.49
N LYS A 59 6.15 2.77 3.27
CA LYS A 59 6.77 3.47 2.12
C LYS A 59 8.29 3.38 2.13
N ALA A 60 8.93 3.48 3.29
CA ALA A 60 10.38 3.38 3.40
C ALA A 60 10.89 1.98 3.04
N ASN A 61 10.25 0.93 3.56
CA ASN A 61 10.59 -0.46 3.24
C ASN A 61 10.34 -0.81 1.76
N ALA A 62 9.18 -0.40 1.22
CA ALA A 62 8.87 -0.57 -0.18
C ALA A 62 9.88 0.18 -1.07
N THR A 63 10.29 1.40 -0.69
CA THR A 63 11.36 2.14 -1.39
C THR A 63 12.67 1.36 -1.40
N ARG A 64 13.08 0.78 -0.26
CA ARG A 64 14.33 0.02 -0.15
C ARG A 64 14.35 -1.14 -1.16
N VAL A 65 13.31 -1.97 -1.21
CA VAL A 65 13.28 -3.12 -2.13
C VAL A 65 13.16 -2.69 -3.60
N LEU A 66 12.42 -1.63 -3.90
CA LEU A 66 12.30 -1.10 -5.26
C LEU A 66 13.60 -0.49 -5.80
N ARG A 67 14.48 0.00 -4.92
CA ARG A 67 15.82 0.50 -5.28
C ARG A 67 16.86 -0.60 -5.40
N GLN A 68 16.65 -1.72 -4.71
CA GLN A 68 17.54 -2.89 -4.73
C GLN A 68 17.13 -3.92 -5.79
N ASP A 69 16.01 -3.70 -6.50
CA ASP A 69 15.57 -4.56 -7.59
C ASP A 69 16.59 -4.56 -8.75
N PRO A 70 16.80 -5.70 -9.45
CA PRO A 70 17.61 -5.74 -10.67
C PRO A 70 17.16 -4.77 -11.76
N ASP A 71 15.88 -4.45 -11.82
CA ASP A 71 15.29 -3.37 -12.61
C ASP A 71 14.77 -2.27 -11.66
N PRO A 72 15.66 -1.40 -11.14
CA PRO A 72 15.31 -0.49 -10.08
C PRO A 72 14.44 0.67 -10.59
N VAL A 73 13.45 1.06 -9.78
CA VAL A 73 12.68 2.28 -10.06
C VAL A 73 13.61 3.49 -9.99
N SER A 74 13.82 4.18 -11.11
CA SER A 74 14.80 5.26 -11.24
C SER A 74 14.27 6.63 -10.80
N ASN A 75 12.94 6.81 -10.75
CA ASN A 75 12.31 8.06 -10.30
C ASN A 75 12.88 8.53 -8.97
N GLN A 76 13.21 9.82 -8.84
CA GLN A 76 13.68 10.36 -7.55
C GLN A 76 12.59 10.24 -6.48
N LYS A 77 11.33 10.49 -6.86
CA LYS A 77 10.17 10.30 -5.98
C LYS A 77 9.38 9.08 -6.45
N ILE A 78 9.39 8.02 -5.64
CA ILE A 78 8.61 6.80 -5.91
C ILE A 78 7.16 6.99 -5.47
N TRP A 79 6.96 7.57 -4.29
CA TRP A 79 5.65 7.77 -3.69
C TRP A 79 5.20 9.22 -3.77
N SER A 80 3.88 9.42 -3.89
CA SER A 80 3.26 10.71 -3.58
C SER A 80 3.57 11.11 -2.13
N ARG A 81 3.64 12.43 -1.88
CA ARG A 81 3.79 12.96 -0.52
C ARG A 81 2.54 12.59 0.29
N GLY A 82 2.72 12.09 1.51
CA GLY A 82 1.61 11.71 2.36
C GLY A 82 0.97 10.40 1.88
N GLY A 83 -0.31 10.39 1.60
CA GLY A 83 -1.12 9.21 1.29
C GLY A 83 -2.29 9.12 2.25
N ASP A 84 -3.40 8.61 1.75
CA ASP A 84 -4.67 8.55 2.47
C ASP A 84 -4.55 7.55 3.63
N THR A 85 -4.97 7.98 4.80
CA THR A 85 -4.97 7.17 6.02
C THR A 85 -6.26 7.46 6.77
N GLU A 86 -7.03 6.41 7.06
CA GLU A 86 -8.27 6.48 7.81
C GLU A 86 -8.22 5.46 8.96
N VAL A 87 -8.73 5.85 10.12
CA VAL A 87 -8.87 4.95 11.27
C VAL A 87 -10.21 4.24 11.14
N ILE A 88 -10.22 2.92 11.32
CA ILE A 88 -11.43 2.10 11.28
C ILE A 88 -11.84 1.83 12.73
N ASP A 89 -12.86 2.54 13.22
CA ASP A 89 -13.36 2.45 14.60
C ASP A 89 -14.81 1.91 14.70
N GLY A 90 -15.45 1.65 13.56
CA GLY A 90 -16.82 1.13 13.47
C GLY A 90 -16.98 -0.38 13.72
N GLY A 91 -16.07 -1.01 14.47
CA GLY A 91 -16.11 -2.44 14.80
C GLY A 91 -15.77 -3.39 13.63
N GLU A 92 -16.01 -4.68 13.86
CA GLU A 92 -15.62 -5.78 12.95
C GLU A 92 -16.26 -5.68 11.57
N GLU A 93 -17.56 -5.34 11.49
CA GLU A 93 -18.26 -5.19 10.21
C GLU A 93 -17.63 -4.09 9.32
N SER A 94 -17.15 -3.00 9.93
CA SER A 94 -16.48 -1.92 9.20
C SER A 94 -15.11 -2.36 8.68
N LEU A 95 -14.38 -3.15 9.48
CA LEU A 95 -13.12 -3.75 9.07
C LEU A 95 -13.30 -4.74 7.92
N GLU A 96 -14.28 -5.63 8.01
CA GLU A 96 -14.62 -6.59 6.95
C GLU A 96 -14.91 -5.90 5.62
N ARG A 97 -15.70 -4.82 5.65
CA ARG A 97 -16.00 -4.02 4.44
C ARG A 97 -14.73 -3.44 3.81
N VAL A 98 -13.78 -2.95 4.62
CA VAL A 98 -12.51 -2.43 4.12
C VAL A 98 -11.64 -3.55 3.55
N VAL A 99 -11.52 -4.68 4.24
CA VAL A 99 -10.78 -5.87 3.78
C VAL A 99 -11.33 -6.36 2.44
N LEU A 100 -12.65 -6.48 2.31
CA LEU A 100 -13.31 -6.85 1.07
C LEU A 100 -13.02 -5.83 -0.04
N TYR A 101 -13.09 -4.53 0.26
CA TYR A 101 -12.78 -3.48 -0.71
C TYR A 101 -11.34 -3.60 -1.24
N ILE A 102 -10.36 -3.79 -0.36
CA ILE A 102 -8.94 -3.92 -0.71
C ILE A 102 -8.68 -5.16 -1.57
N THR A 103 -9.33 -6.28 -1.23
CA THR A 103 -9.11 -7.57 -1.90
C THR A 103 -9.83 -7.63 -3.26
N GLU A 104 -11.08 -7.16 -3.34
CA GLU A 104 -12.00 -7.48 -4.45
C GLU A 104 -12.45 -6.28 -5.32
N ALA A 105 -12.32 -5.04 -4.84
CA ALA A 105 -13.10 -3.92 -5.41
C ALA A 105 -12.29 -2.69 -5.86
N GLN A 106 -10.97 -2.65 -5.71
CA GLN A 106 -10.18 -1.47 -6.14
C GLN A 106 -10.34 -1.14 -7.64
N ASP A 107 -10.59 -2.15 -8.49
CA ASP A 107 -10.72 -1.94 -9.94
C ASP A 107 -12.11 -1.42 -10.35
N ARG A 108 -13.08 -1.33 -9.41
CA ARG A 108 -14.47 -0.94 -9.73
C ARG A 108 -14.73 0.57 -9.64
N LYS A 109 -13.90 1.34 -8.94
CA LYS A 109 -14.15 2.80 -8.77
C LYS A 109 -14.01 3.62 -10.05
N ASP A 110 -13.42 3.07 -11.12
CA ASP A 110 -13.40 3.72 -12.43
C ASP A 110 -14.67 3.45 -13.28
N ARG A 111 -15.59 2.56 -12.83
CA ARG A 111 -16.84 2.26 -13.57
C ARG A 111 -18.04 3.10 -13.17
N ASP A 112 -18.03 3.71 -11.97
CA ASP A 112 -19.19 4.48 -11.47
C ASP A 112 -19.12 5.99 -11.80
N ARG A 113 -18.15 6.42 -12.61
CA ARG A 113 -18.04 7.82 -13.09
C ARG A 113 -18.74 8.10 -14.42
N PHE A 114 -19.43 7.12 -15.00
CA PHE A 114 -20.13 7.23 -16.30
C PHE A 114 -21.53 6.60 -16.30
N GLN A 115 -22.33 6.79 -15.25
CA GLN A 115 -23.79 6.62 -15.31
C GLN A 115 -24.49 7.95 -15.09
#